data_AF-A0AAE1ZK04-F1
#
_entry.id   AF-A0AAE1ZK04-F1
#
_cell.length_a   1.000
_cell.length_b   1.000
_cell.length_c   1.000
_cell.angle_alpha   90.00
_cell.angle_beta   90.00
_cell.angle_gamma   90.00
#
_symmetry.space_group_name_H-M   'P 1'
#
loop_
_entity.id
_entity.type
_entity.pdbx_description
1 polymer ?
#
loop_
_entity_poly.entity_id
_entity_poly.type
_entity_poly.pdbx_seq_one_letter_code
_entity_poly.pdbx_strand_id
1 'polypeptide(L)'
;MSHHYLENKKDDGWSDQGGYMGAKKRKLEAQFNEQAKSGPSIFGGVSIYVNGYTDPPALALRDLITRHGGRYQAYYSRTDVTHVIASRLTYSKINKLSDEKLVTANWITESIEAGKLLPWQSYQLYPTHRSGPGQKTLKITPALPTNDIGPDKVNTVSSLNVTNENKNLITNM
;
A
#
# COMPACT_ATOMS: atom_id res chain seq x y z
N MET A 1 -41.94 -20.78 43.53
CA MET A 1 -42.08 -19.41 42.96
C MET A 1 -40.91 -19.15 42.04
N SER A 2 -41.03 -19.50 40.77
CA SER A 2 -40.02 -19.17 39.75
C SER A 2 -40.20 -17.72 39.32
N HIS A 3 -39.24 -16.86 39.63
CA HIS A 3 -39.17 -15.53 39.04
C HIS A 3 -38.69 -15.65 37.60
N HIS A 4 -39.62 -15.55 36.66
CA HIS A 4 -39.32 -15.40 35.24
C HIS A 4 -38.82 -13.96 35.03
N TYR A 5 -37.51 -13.77 34.86
CA TYR A 5 -36.97 -12.47 34.48
C TYR A 5 -37.32 -12.21 33.01
N LEU A 6 -38.17 -11.21 32.77
CA LEU A 6 -38.36 -10.65 31.43
C LEU A 6 -37.09 -9.90 31.04
N GLU A 7 -36.36 -10.46 30.09
CA GLU A 7 -35.17 -9.85 29.51
C GLU A 7 -35.60 -8.63 28.67
N ASN A 8 -35.58 -7.45 29.30
CA ASN A 8 -35.75 -6.18 28.61
C ASN A 8 -34.53 -5.93 27.71
N LYS A 9 -34.59 -6.45 26.48
CA LYS A 9 -33.74 -6.00 25.39
C LYS A 9 -34.08 -4.53 25.14
N LYS A 10 -33.23 -3.64 25.67
CA LYS A 10 -33.25 -2.23 25.29
C LYS A 10 -32.81 -2.17 23.83
N ASP A 11 -33.78 -2.11 22.93
CA ASP A 11 -33.54 -1.70 21.55
C ASP A 11 -33.13 -0.22 21.60
N ASP A 12 -31.83 0.01 21.62
CA ASP A 12 -31.20 1.33 21.67
C ASP A 12 -31.33 2.10 20.35
N GLY A 13 -32.20 1.65 19.43
CA GLY A 13 -32.52 2.29 18.15
C GLY A 13 -31.36 2.35 17.15
N TRP A 14 -30.20 1.75 17.49
CA TRP A 14 -28.96 1.84 16.71
C TRP A 14 -28.44 0.45 16.29
N SER A 15 -29.19 -0.62 16.55
CA SER A 15 -28.85 -2.01 16.22
C SER A 15 -28.61 -2.21 14.71
N ASP A 16 -29.44 -1.60 13.88
CA ASP A 16 -29.38 -1.70 12.40
C ASP A 16 -28.11 -1.05 11.80
N GLN A 17 -27.48 -0.15 12.54
CA GLN A 17 -26.30 0.61 12.10
C GLN A 17 -24.98 0.14 12.73
N GLY A 18 -24.99 -1.00 13.45
CA GLY A 18 -23.83 -1.49 14.20
C GLY A 18 -23.57 -0.73 15.51
N GLY A 19 -24.61 -0.15 16.10
CA GLY A 19 -24.57 0.59 17.37
C GLY A 19 -24.01 2.01 17.27
N TYR A 20 -23.88 2.67 18.44
CA TYR A 20 -23.36 4.04 18.59
C TYR A 20 -22.07 4.31 17.82
N MET A 21 -21.14 3.37 17.93
CA MET A 21 -19.81 3.51 17.33
C MET A 21 -19.83 3.36 15.81
N GLY A 22 -20.72 2.52 15.26
CA GLY A 22 -20.89 2.38 13.82
C GLY A 22 -21.40 3.68 13.19
N ALA A 23 -22.43 4.28 13.78
CA ALA A 23 -22.96 5.55 13.28
C ALA A 23 -22.00 6.72 13.48
N LYS A 24 -21.23 6.74 14.58
CA LYS A 24 -20.17 7.75 14.78
C LYS A 24 -19.07 7.64 13.73
N LYS A 25 -18.60 6.43 13.40
CA LYS A 25 -17.62 6.19 12.32
C LYS A 25 -18.14 6.71 10.98
N ARG A 26 -19.37 6.36 10.60
CA ARG A 26 -19.94 6.82 9.32
C ARG A 26 -20.11 8.33 9.24
N LYS A 27 -20.50 8.99 10.33
CA LYS A 27 -20.61 10.46 10.36
C LYS A 27 -19.26 11.13 10.16
N LEU A 28 -18.20 10.58 10.78
CA LEU A 28 -16.83 11.03 10.54
C LEU A 28 -16.46 10.82 9.06
N GLU A 29 -16.65 9.62 8.52
CA GLU A 29 -16.34 9.30 7.12
C GLU A 29 -17.05 10.22 6.12
N ALA A 30 -18.33 10.55 6.34
CA ALA A 30 -19.10 11.44 5.47
C ALA A 30 -18.51 12.86 5.42
N GLN A 31 -18.13 13.42 6.57
CA GLN A 31 -17.53 14.76 6.64
C GLN A 31 -16.19 14.84 5.89
N PHE A 32 -15.40 13.76 5.89
CA PHE A 32 -14.11 13.71 5.18
C PHE A 32 -14.27 13.51 3.67
N ASN A 33 -15.32 12.83 3.23
CA ASN A 33 -15.56 12.55 1.81
C ASN A 33 -16.02 13.79 1.03
N GLU A 34 -16.69 14.74 1.68
CA GLU A 34 -17.13 16.00 1.06
C GLU A 34 -15.96 16.93 0.69
N GLN A 35 -14.83 16.81 1.39
CA GLN A 35 -13.62 17.62 1.17
C GLN A 35 -12.69 17.07 0.08
N ALA A 36 -12.93 15.85 -0.42
CA ALA A 36 -12.04 15.14 -1.34
C ALA A 36 -12.33 15.38 -2.85
N LYS A 37 -13.23 16.29 -3.22
CA LYS A 37 -13.83 16.38 -4.57
C LYS A 37 -12.96 16.98 -5.71
N SER A 38 -11.64 17.09 -5.59
CA SER A 38 -10.81 17.64 -6.68
C SER A 38 -9.45 16.96 -6.78
N GLY A 39 -9.37 15.85 -7.53
CA GLY A 39 -8.10 15.19 -7.88
C GLY A 39 -8.27 13.79 -8.50
N PRO A 40 -7.25 13.26 -9.19
CA PRO A 40 -7.26 11.89 -9.68
C PRO A 40 -7.28 10.88 -8.52
N SER A 41 -8.26 9.98 -8.53
CA SER A 41 -8.47 8.95 -7.50
C SER A 41 -7.53 7.75 -7.69
N ILE A 42 -6.21 7.98 -7.59
CA ILE A 42 -5.21 6.92 -7.78
C ILE A 42 -5.21 5.87 -6.67
N PHE A 43 -5.73 6.21 -5.48
CA PHE A 43 -5.85 5.30 -4.34
C PHE A 43 -7.27 4.75 -4.16
N GLY A 44 -8.07 4.70 -5.22
CA GLY A 44 -9.40 4.11 -5.18
C GLY A 44 -9.37 2.67 -4.62
N GLY A 45 -10.12 2.43 -3.54
CA GLY A 45 -10.15 1.13 -2.85
C GLY A 45 -8.95 0.87 -1.93
N VAL A 46 -8.01 1.79 -1.80
CA VAL A 46 -6.92 1.71 -0.83
C VAL A 46 -7.36 2.33 0.48
N SER A 47 -7.18 1.58 1.56
CA SER A 47 -7.42 2.01 2.93
C SER A 47 -6.17 1.76 3.76
N ILE A 48 -5.60 2.83 4.34
CA ILE A 48 -4.33 2.77 5.06
C ILE A 48 -4.52 2.88 6.57
N TYR A 49 -3.63 2.23 7.31
CA TYR A 49 -3.41 2.46 8.74
C TYR A 49 -1.95 2.79 8.96
N VAL A 50 -1.66 3.89 9.66
CA VAL A 50 -0.28 4.30 9.98
C VAL A 50 0.10 3.78 11.36
N ASN A 51 1.23 3.10 11.46
CA ASN A 51 1.75 2.59 12.73
C ASN A 51 3.10 3.23 13.08
N GLY A 52 3.14 3.92 14.21
CA GLY A 52 4.35 4.51 14.75
C GLY A 52 4.83 5.74 13.98
N TYR A 53 6.13 5.98 14.04
CA TYR A 53 6.77 7.09 13.33
C TYR A 53 6.86 6.79 11.83
N THR A 54 6.54 7.81 11.04
CA THR A 54 6.71 7.84 9.60
C THR A 54 7.19 9.21 9.16
N ASP A 55 7.86 9.24 8.02
CA ASP A 55 8.17 10.47 7.29
C ASP A 55 7.69 10.29 5.84
N PRO A 56 6.69 11.05 5.36
CA PRO A 56 5.91 12.08 6.06
C PRO A 56 5.10 11.59 7.29
N PRO A 57 4.69 12.48 8.22
CA PRO A 57 3.95 12.10 9.43
C PRO A 57 2.52 11.62 9.11
N ALA A 58 1.92 10.88 10.04
CA ALA A 58 0.60 10.25 9.86
C ALA A 58 -0.52 11.22 9.42
N LEU A 59 -0.51 12.46 9.91
CA LEU A 59 -1.49 13.49 9.51
C LEU A 59 -1.27 13.93 8.06
N ALA A 60 -0.03 14.10 7.63
CA ALA A 60 0.28 14.40 6.24
C ALA A 60 -0.16 13.24 5.32
N LEU A 61 0.11 11.99 5.72
CA LEU A 61 -0.34 10.81 4.98
C LEU A 61 -1.86 10.71 4.91
N ARG A 62 -2.58 11.07 5.99
CA ARG A 62 -4.05 11.15 5.99
C ARG A 62 -4.54 12.10 4.91
N ASP A 63 -4.00 13.31 4.88
CA ASP A 63 -4.43 14.34 3.96
C ASP A 63 -4.08 13.97 2.50
N LEU A 64 -2.89 13.39 2.27
CA LEU A 64 -2.47 12.87 0.97
C LEU A 64 -3.40 11.76 0.47
N ILE A 65 -3.64 10.73 1.27
CA ILE A 65 -4.49 9.60 0.84
C ILE A 65 -5.93 10.04 0.60
N THR A 66 -6.48 10.86 1.48
CA THR A 66 -7.89 11.30 1.37
C THR A 66 -8.10 12.16 0.12
N ARG A 67 -7.16 13.06 -0.19
CA ARG A 67 -7.21 13.90 -1.40
C ARG A 67 -7.15 13.09 -2.69
N HIS A 68 -6.47 11.95 -2.67
CA HIS A 68 -6.25 11.09 -3.83
C HIS A 68 -7.18 9.87 -3.86
N GLY A 69 -8.33 9.94 -3.17
CA GLY A 69 -9.42 8.97 -3.26
C GLY A 69 -9.25 7.68 -2.45
N GLY A 70 -8.27 7.63 -1.55
CA GLY A 70 -8.13 6.54 -0.59
C GLY A 70 -8.73 6.88 0.78
N ARG A 71 -8.73 5.89 1.67
CA ARG A 71 -9.27 6.01 3.04
C ARG A 71 -8.17 5.94 4.08
N TYR A 72 -8.27 6.78 5.10
CA TYR A 72 -7.41 6.73 6.27
C TYR A 72 -8.16 6.11 7.46
N GLN A 73 -7.60 5.07 8.05
CA GLN A 73 -8.11 4.45 9.27
C GLN A 73 -7.35 4.95 10.49
N ALA A 74 -8.05 5.61 11.41
CA ALA A 74 -7.47 6.02 12.69
C ALA A 74 -7.14 4.82 13.61
N TYR A 75 -7.84 3.70 13.40
CA TYR A 75 -7.66 2.48 14.17
C TYR A 75 -7.44 1.30 13.23
N TYR A 76 -6.57 0.38 13.62
CA TYR A 76 -6.34 -0.82 12.84
C TYR A 76 -7.58 -1.73 12.86
N SER A 77 -8.06 -2.09 11.67
CA SER A 77 -9.14 -3.05 11.45
C SER A 77 -8.71 -3.99 10.33
N ARG A 78 -8.72 -5.29 10.59
CA ARG A 78 -8.25 -6.31 9.63
C ARG A 78 -9.16 -6.42 8.40
N THR A 79 -10.43 -6.05 8.52
CA THR A 79 -11.38 -6.07 7.39
C THR A 79 -11.31 -4.81 6.55
N ASP A 80 -10.94 -3.68 7.16
CA ASP A 80 -11.05 -2.36 6.53
C ASP A 80 -9.70 -1.81 6.05
N VAL A 81 -8.59 -2.29 6.60
CA VAL A 81 -7.23 -1.87 6.24
C VAL A 81 -6.71 -2.77 5.13
N THR A 82 -6.12 -2.15 4.11
CA THR A 82 -5.51 -2.86 2.97
C THR A 82 -3.98 -2.80 3.01
N HIS A 83 -3.43 -1.75 3.61
CA HIS A 83 -2.00 -1.49 3.72
C HIS A 83 -1.71 -0.83 5.08
N VAL A 84 -0.68 -1.34 5.75
CA VAL A 84 -0.15 -0.78 6.99
C VAL A 84 1.12 -0.01 6.65
N ILE A 85 1.14 1.28 6.94
CA ILE A 85 2.26 2.16 6.68
C ILE A 85 3.10 2.31 7.94
N ALA A 86 4.39 2.02 7.86
CA ALA A 86 5.31 2.16 8.98
C ALA A 86 6.75 2.33 8.48
N SER A 87 7.60 2.97 9.29
CA SER A 87 9.05 2.99 9.03
C SER A 87 9.78 1.81 9.69
N ARG A 88 9.31 1.34 10.85
CA ARG A 88 9.86 0.17 11.58
C ARG A 88 8.76 -0.46 12.43
N LEU A 89 8.81 -1.77 12.64
CA LEU A 89 7.91 -2.51 13.53
C LEU A 89 8.69 -3.45 14.44
N THR A 90 8.17 -3.71 15.64
CA THR A 90 8.70 -4.76 16.50
C THR A 90 8.39 -6.14 15.93
N TYR A 91 9.24 -7.13 16.22
CA TYR A 91 9.05 -8.49 15.72
C TYR A 91 7.67 -9.07 16.05
N SER A 92 7.17 -8.82 17.26
CA SER A 92 5.82 -9.25 17.68
C SER A 92 4.71 -8.61 16.85
N LYS A 93 4.88 -7.38 16.38
CA LYS A 93 3.89 -6.68 15.54
C LYS A 93 3.98 -7.15 14.09
N ILE A 94 5.17 -7.45 13.59
CA ILE A 94 5.37 -8.05 12.26
C ILE A 94 4.64 -9.39 12.18
N ASN A 95 4.80 -10.28 13.17
CA ASN A 95 4.12 -11.57 13.19
C ASN A 95 2.59 -11.45 13.27
N LYS A 96 2.07 -10.44 13.97
CA LYS A 96 0.61 -10.19 14.05
C LYS A 96 0.02 -9.61 12.76
N LEU A 97 0.85 -9.05 11.89
CA LEU A 97 0.48 -8.39 10.64
C LEU A 97 1.05 -9.13 9.42
N SER A 98 1.40 -10.41 9.55
CA SER A 98 2.03 -11.21 8.50
C SER A 98 1.23 -11.22 7.19
N ASP A 99 -0.09 -11.18 7.32
CA ASP A 99 -1.02 -11.30 6.20
C ASP A 99 -1.27 -9.94 5.52
N GLU A 100 -0.89 -8.85 6.19
CA GLU A 100 -1.12 -7.48 5.73
C GLU A 100 -0.02 -6.98 4.80
N LYS A 101 -0.30 -5.90 4.07
CA LYS A 101 0.70 -5.18 3.28
C LYS A 101 1.43 -4.18 4.15
N LEU A 102 2.60 -4.59 4.67
CA LEU A 102 3.52 -3.70 5.38
C LEU A 102 4.34 -2.90 4.37
N VAL A 103 4.08 -1.59 4.28
CA VAL A 103 4.65 -0.71 3.25
C VAL A 103 5.25 0.54 3.89
N THR A 104 6.28 1.12 3.27
CA THR A 104 6.85 2.41 3.67
C THR A 104 5.99 3.59 3.20
N ALA A 105 6.16 4.75 3.83
CA ALA A 105 5.45 5.97 3.46
C ALA A 105 5.77 6.45 2.03
N ASN A 106 6.97 6.15 1.53
CA ASN A 106 7.42 6.48 0.18
C ASN A 106 6.48 5.95 -0.91
N TRP A 107 5.84 4.80 -0.69
CA TRP A 107 4.88 4.27 -1.65
C TRP A 107 3.76 5.26 -1.96
N ILE A 108 3.30 5.99 -0.94
CA ILE A 108 2.23 6.97 -1.08
C ILE A 108 2.75 8.20 -1.82
N THR A 109 3.87 8.76 -1.37
CA THR A 109 4.43 9.99 -1.95
C THR A 109 4.86 9.79 -3.40
N GLU A 110 5.55 8.68 -3.71
CA GLU A 110 6.02 8.38 -5.06
C GLU A 110 4.87 7.97 -5.99
N SER A 111 3.81 7.32 -5.49
CA SER A 111 2.62 7.06 -6.32
C SER A 111 1.89 8.36 -6.70
N ILE A 112 1.86 9.33 -5.79
CA ILE A 112 1.28 10.66 -6.07
C ILE A 112 2.12 11.40 -7.10
N GLU A 113 3.45 11.42 -6.92
CA GLU A 113 4.38 12.05 -7.86
C GLU A 113 4.31 11.42 -9.26
N ALA A 114 4.23 10.08 -9.32
CA ALA A 114 4.07 9.34 -10.58
C ALA A 114 2.66 9.47 -11.19
N GLY A 115 1.69 10.06 -10.47
CA GLY A 115 0.30 10.20 -10.90
C GLY A 115 -0.44 8.87 -11.06
N LYS A 116 0.07 7.77 -10.49
CA LYS A 116 -0.52 6.43 -10.59
C LYS A 116 -0.18 5.57 -9.38
N LEU A 117 -1.01 4.57 -9.10
CA LEU A 117 -0.74 3.61 -8.03
C LEU A 117 0.46 2.73 -8.39
N LEU A 118 1.56 2.87 -7.64
CA LEU A 118 2.75 2.04 -7.83
C LEU A 118 2.57 0.66 -7.16
N PRO A 119 3.29 -0.38 -7.62
CA PRO A 119 3.27 -1.69 -7.00
C PRO A 119 3.88 -1.62 -5.59
N TRP A 120 3.10 -1.99 -4.57
CA TRP A 120 3.50 -1.92 -3.16
C TRP A 120 4.68 -2.85 -2.82
N GLN A 121 4.93 -3.90 -3.61
CA GLN A 121 5.98 -4.90 -3.40
C GLN A 121 7.38 -4.26 -3.36
N SER A 122 7.63 -3.23 -4.18
CA SER A 122 8.90 -2.49 -4.20
C SER A 122 9.12 -1.64 -2.96
N TYR A 123 8.06 -1.39 -2.18
CA TYR A 123 8.05 -0.55 -0.99
C TYR A 123 7.77 -1.36 0.28
N GLN A 124 7.85 -2.69 0.19
CA GLN A 124 7.57 -3.57 1.32
C GLN A 124 8.62 -3.37 2.42
N LEU A 125 8.15 -3.17 3.66
CA LEU A 125 9.04 -2.89 4.78
C LEU A 125 9.97 -4.07 5.11
N TYR A 126 9.46 -5.30 4.97
CA TYR A 126 10.22 -6.55 5.20
C TYR A 126 9.97 -7.54 4.06
N PRO A 127 10.76 -7.50 2.96
CA PRO A 127 10.55 -8.34 1.78
C PRO A 127 10.56 -9.84 2.07
N THR A 128 11.43 -10.27 2.98
CA THR A 128 11.67 -11.68 3.29
C THR A 128 10.59 -12.31 4.18
N HIS A 129 9.73 -11.53 4.84
CA HIS A 129 8.78 -12.08 5.83
C HIS A 129 7.57 -12.79 5.20
N ARG A 130 7.22 -12.48 3.94
CA ARG A 130 6.15 -13.20 3.21
C ARG A 130 6.61 -14.53 2.62
N SER A 131 7.89 -14.64 2.33
CA SER A 131 8.49 -15.94 2.05
C SER A 131 8.58 -16.64 3.40
N GLY A 132 7.60 -17.50 3.71
CA GLY A 132 7.70 -18.37 4.88
C GLY A 132 9.10 -18.99 4.95
N PRO A 133 9.65 -19.25 6.15
CA PRO A 133 11.01 -19.75 6.29
C PRO A 133 11.25 -20.92 5.34
N GLY A 134 12.03 -20.70 4.28
CA GLY A 134 12.34 -21.71 3.25
C GLY A 134 11.89 -21.42 1.81
N GLN A 135 11.04 -20.42 1.53
CA GLN A 135 10.61 -20.17 0.14
C GLN A 135 11.65 -19.36 -0.65
N LYS A 136 12.46 -20.06 -1.45
CA LYS A 136 13.38 -19.45 -2.41
C LYS A 136 12.58 -18.83 -3.57
N THR A 137 12.74 -17.54 -3.81
CA THR A 137 12.23 -16.89 -5.03
C THR A 137 12.88 -17.53 -6.25
N LEU A 138 12.06 -18.09 -7.14
CA LEU A 138 12.52 -18.59 -8.43
C LEU A 138 12.81 -17.39 -9.35
N LYS A 139 14.05 -17.28 -9.82
CA LYS A 139 14.39 -16.34 -10.90
C LYS A 139 13.87 -16.92 -12.20
N ILE A 140 12.68 -16.50 -12.64
CA ILE A 140 12.17 -16.87 -13.96
C ILE A 140 12.87 -15.96 -14.98
N THR A 141 13.89 -16.49 -15.63
CA THR A 141 14.45 -15.86 -16.84
C THR A 141 13.44 -16.09 -17.97
N PRO A 142 12.91 -15.04 -18.61
CA PRO A 142 12.08 -15.22 -19.80
C PRO A 142 12.91 -15.95 -20.85
N ALA A 143 12.48 -17.14 -21.27
CA ALA A 143 13.08 -17.81 -22.41
C ALA A 143 12.81 -16.93 -23.64
N LEU A 144 13.87 -16.42 -24.25
CA LEU A 144 13.79 -15.81 -25.58
C LEU A 144 13.20 -16.89 -26.52
N PRO A 145 12.16 -16.58 -27.33
CA PRO A 145 11.66 -17.54 -28.31
C PRO A 145 12.79 -17.86 -29.28
N THR A 146 13.28 -19.10 -29.24
CA THR A 146 14.18 -19.64 -30.26
C THR A 146 13.35 -19.84 -31.52
N ASN A 147 13.39 -18.86 -32.43
CA ASN A 147 13.06 -19.12 -33.82
C ASN A 147 14.12 -20.08 -34.36
N ASP A 148 13.81 -21.36 -34.38
CA ASP A 148 14.54 -22.38 -35.14
C ASP A 148 14.50 -22.01 -36.63
N ILE A 149 15.53 -21.31 -37.08
CA ILE A 149 15.88 -21.21 -38.49
C ILE A 149 17.34 -21.66 -38.60
N GLY A 150 17.51 -22.90 -39.02
CA GLY A 150 18.81 -23.45 -39.43
C GLY A 150 19.36 -22.75 -40.68
N PRO A 151 20.55 -23.17 -41.14
CA PRO A 151 21.80 -22.46 -40.97
C PRO A 151 22.05 -21.44 -42.10
N ASP A 152 23.18 -20.73 -41.99
CA ASP A 152 23.85 -20.00 -43.07
C ASP A 152 23.65 -18.47 -43.04
N LYS A 153 24.45 -17.79 -42.21
CA LYS A 153 25.52 -16.88 -42.70
C LYS A 153 26.28 -16.28 -41.51
N VAL A 154 27.56 -16.62 -41.46
CA VAL A 154 28.57 -15.95 -40.65
C VAL A 154 28.63 -14.48 -41.07
N ASN A 155 28.55 -13.56 -40.13
CA ASN A 155 29.22 -12.27 -40.26
C ASN A 155 29.85 -11.85 -38.92
N THR A 156 31.17 -11.79 -39.03
CA THR A 156 32.24 -11.48 -38.09
C THR A 156 32.10 -10.11 -37.40
N VAL A 157 32.59 -10.08 -36.15
CA VAL A 157 33.15 -8.97 -35.34
C VAL A 157 32.29 -7.76 -34.96
N SER A 158 32.09 -7.54 -33.66
CA SER A 158 32.99 -6.67 -32.85
C SER A 158 32.35 -6.37 -31.49
N SER A 159 33.03 -6.75 -30.43
CA SER A 159 32.79 -6.29 -29.06
C SER A 159 33.09 -4.79 -28.95
N LEU A 160 32.16 -4.00 -28.40
CA LEU A 160 32.46 -2.67 -27.87
C LEU A 160 31.71 -2.44 -26.56
N ASN A 161 32.49 -2.32 -25.49
CA ASN A 161 32.12 -1.66 -24.25
C ASN A 161 31.76 -0.20 -24.54
N VAL A 162 30.63 0.28 -24.06
CA VAL A 162 30.41 1.72 -23.86
C VAL A 162 29.67 1.95 -22.54
N THR A 163 30.45 2.25 -21.50
CA THR A 163 30.05 3.11 -20.39
C THR A 163 29.64 4.46 -20.97
N ASN A 164 28.49 5.01 -20.57
CA ASN A 164 28.19 6.41 -20.88
C ASN A 164 27.82 7.17 -19.61
N GLU A 165 28.84 7.83 -19.03
CA GLU A 165 28.69 9.03 -18.24
C GLU A 165 28.37 10.20 -19.19
N ASN A 166 27.21 10.83 -19.06
CA ASN A 166 26.97 12.12 -19.71
C ASN A 166 27.20 13.25 -18.70
N LYS A 167 28.40 13.82 -18.74
CA LYS A 167 28.62 15.24 -18.50
C LYS A 167 28.73 15.93 -19.85
N ASN A 168 27.96 17.00 -20.06
CA ASN A 168 28.35 18.04 -20.99
C ASN A 168 28.23 19.40 -20.32
N LEU A 169 29.39 20.05 -20.23
CA LEU A 169 29.61 21.47 -20.00
C LEU A 169 29.30 22.27 -21.26
N ILE A 170 28.92 23.54 -21.08
CA ILE A 170 29.45 24.75 -21.75
C ILE A 170 28.81 25.96 -21.04
N THR A 171 29.34 27.20 -21.01
CA THR A 171 30.65 27.79 -20.74
C THR A 171 30.40 29.31 -20.78
N ASN A 172 30.91 30.03 -19.78
CA ASN A 172 31.35 31.44 -19.68
C ASN A 172 30.63 32.57 -20.44
N MET A 173 30.27 33.61 -19.66
CA MET A 173 30.94 34.93 -19.71
C MET A 173 31.03 35.50 -18.29
#